data_AF-A0A956P3Z9-F1
#
_entry.id   AF-A0A956P3Z9-F1
#
_cell.length_a   1.000
_cell.length_b   1.000
_cell.length_c   1.000
_cell.angle_alpha   90.00
_cell.angle_beta   90.00
_cell.angle_gamma   90.00
#
_symmetry.space_group_name_H-M   'P 1'
#
loop_
_entity.id
_entity.type
_entity.pdbx_description
1 polymer ?
#
loop_
_entity_poly.entity_id
_entity_poly.type
_entity_poly.pdbx_seq_one_letter_code
_entity_poly.pdbx_strand_id
1 'polypeptide(L)'
;GYLQADTAALVPGARMAMMTVRQGDRAFETPRWVRLGQFTTVTAVDSTIVVADGVGGYVLRLLTPEGTERGRIEVARPLLPVSDELRQRVIDEQIRRLEERTGGERMAITMDEARREIREEPTADTLPAYARVMPGEDGSVWVIDYIVPGDSTWAATAFRLDGTILGRVTGQRHAEGGGSGPVWFGRDRIIVRELDEDGVVRFGVYRVER
;
A
#
# COMPACT_ATOMS: atom_id res chain seq x y z
N GLY A 1 16.81 22.85 -16.36
CA GLY A 1 16.02 23.70 -15.44
C GLY A 1 15.94 22.99 -14.11
N TYR A 2 16.12 23.70 -13.01
CA TYR A 2 15.88 23.14 -11.69
C TYR A 2 14.37 23.22 -11.41
N LEU A 3 13.79 22.13 -10.90
CA LEU A 3 12.46 22.18 -10.33
C LEU A 3 12.57 22.98 -9.02
N GLN A 4 11.96 24.16 -8.97
CA GLN A 4 11.73 24.85 -7.72
C GLN A 4 10.48 24.23 -7.10
N ALA A 5 10.61 23.68 -5.90
CA ALA A 5 9.53 23.02 -5.20
C ALA A 5 8.88 24.01 -4.23
N ASP A 6 7.61 24.35 -4.47
CA ASP A 6 6.75 25.01 -3.48
C ASP A 6 5.82 23.96 -2.85
N THR A 7 5.62 24.05 -1.54
CA THR A 7 4.76 23.11 -0.79
C THR A 7 3.29 23.45 -1.03
N ALA A 8 2.58 22.61 -1.79
CA ALA A 8 1.14 22.75 -2.00
C ALA A 8 0.31 22.34 -0.78
N ALA A 9 0.64 21.23 -0.10
CA ALA A 9 -0.12 20.74 1.06
C ALA A 9 0.75 19.95 2.04
N LEU A 10 0.37 19.96 3.32
CA LEU A 10 0.86 19.06 4.36
C LEU A 10 -0.21 18.02 4.65
N VAL A 11 0.14 16.74 4.56
CA VAL A 11 -0.78 15.62 4.76
C VAL A 11 -0.26 14.72 5.89
N PRO A 12 -1.15 14.04 6.64
CA PRO A 12 -0.71 13.02 7.60
C PRO A 12 0.21 12.01 6.92
N GLY A 13 1.27 11.57 7.60
CA GLY A 13 2.19 10.56 7.07
C GLY A 13 1.69 9.13 7.29
N ALA A 14 2.63 8.18 7.27
CA ALA A 14 2.36 6.83 7.75
C ALA A 14 2.17 6.80 9.28
N ARG A 15 1.41 5.83 9.79
CA ARG A 15 1.37 5.58 11.23
C ARG A 15 2.73 5.05 11.70
N MET A 16 3.38 5.80 12.57
CA MET A 16 4.67 5.46 13.16
C MET A 16 4.51 4.98 14.60
N ALA A 17 5.42 4.12 15.05
CA ALA A 17 5.60 3.80 16.46
C ALA A 17 7.10 3.83 16.79
N MET A 18 7.44 4.24 18.02
CA MET A 18 8.81 4.13 18.51
C MET A 18 9.07 2.69 18.92
N MET A 19 10.22 2.15 18.50
CA MET A 19 10.66 0.81 18.85
C MET A 19 12.10 0.88 19.36
N THR A 20 12.36 0.21 20.48
CA THR A 20 13.73 -0.04 20.95
C THR A 20 14.38 -1.11 20.08
N VAL A 21 15.40 -0.76 19.32
CA VAL A 21 16.24 -1.71 18.59
C VAL A 21 17.53 -1.96 19.37
N ARG A 22 17.96 -3.22 19.42
CA ARG A 22 19.22 -3.63 20.06
C ARG A 22 20.21 -4.13 19.01
N GLN A 23 21.40 -3.55 19.01
CA GLN A 23 22.51 -3.94 18.14
C GLN A 23 23.77 -4.13 19.00
N GLY A 24 24.13 -5.39 19.27
CA GLY A 24 25.15 -5.72 20.27
C GLY A 24 24.76 -5.17 21.65
N ASP A 25 25.68 -4.47 22.32
CA ASP A 25 25.45 -3.90 23.65
C ASP A 25 24.71 -2.53 23.64
N ARG A 26 24.29 -2.06 22.47
CA ARG A 26 23.61 -0.76 22.32
C ARG A 26 22.11 -0.95 22.13
N ALA A 27 21.33 -0.13 22.82
CA ALA A 27 19.90 0.04 22.58
C ALA A 27 19.63 1.48 22.14
N PHE A 28 18.79 1.66 21.12
CA PHE A 28 18.35 2.98 20.67
C PHE A 28 16.89 2.94 20.23
N GLU A 29 16.20 4.04 20.46
CA GLU A 29 14.84 4.25 19.99
C GLU A 29 14.86 4.65 18.51
N THR A 30 14.10 3.95 17.69
CA THR A 30 13.96 4.27 16.27
C THR A 30 12.50 4.28 15.85
N PRO A 31 12.05 5.26 15.05
CA PRO A 31 10.70 5.26 14.53
C PRO A 31 10.56 4.15 13.47
N ARG A 32 9.56 3.28 13.65
CA ARG A 32 9.19 2.23 12.70
C ARG A 32 7.79 2.49 12.16
N TRP A 33 7.53 2.01 10.95
CA TRP A 33 6.18 1.96 10.41
C TRP A 33 5.39 0.92 11.21
N VAL A 34 4.15 1.24 11.56
CA VAL A 34 3.27 0.22 12.13
C VAL A 34 2.92 -0.76 11.03
N ARG A 35 3.22 -2.05 11.24
CA ARG A 35 2.86 -3.13 10.31
C ARG A 35 1.35 -3.17 10.12
N LEU A 36 0.91 -3.34 8.88
CA LEU A 36 -0.52 -3.23 8.50
C LEU A 36 -1.14 -1.89 8.91
N GLY A 37 -0.33 -0.89 9.21
CA GLY A 37 -0.77 0.43 9.61
C GLY A 37 -1.20 1.28 8.43
N GLN A 38 -1.82 2.41 8.76
CA GLN A 38 -2.22 3.43 7.81
C GLN A 38 -1.00 4.00 7.08
N PHE A 39 -1.19 4.25 5.80
CA PHE A 39 -0.22 4.90 4.94
C PHE A 39 -0.95 5.91 4.06
N THR A 40 -0.49 7.16 4.10
CA THR A 40 -1.03 8.20 3.23
C THR A 40 -0.49 8.06 1.82
N THR A 41 -1.41 7.87 0.89
CA THR A 41 -1.14 7.93 -0.55
C THR A 41 -1.53 9.31 -1.08
N VAL A 42 -0.69 9.85 -1.95
CA VAL A 42 -0.96 11.09 -2.68
C VAL A 42 -0.78 10.80 -4.16
N THR A 43 -1.75 11.20 -4.98
CA THR A 43 -1.66 11.20 -6.44
C THR A 43 -2.22 12.49 -7.01
N ALA A 44 -1.96 12.76 -8.28
CA ALA A 44 -2.58 13.86 -9.02
C ALA A 44 -3.43 13.31 -10.16
N VAL A 45 -4.63 13.86 -10.34
CA VAL A 45 -5.50 13.62 -11.49
C VAL A 45 -5.90 14.99 -12.04
N ASP A 46 -5.48 15.28 -13.28
CA ASP A 46 -5.54 16.62 -13.88
C ASP A 46 -4.89 17.66 -12.94
N SER A 47 -5.64 18.68 -12.53
CA SER A 47 -5.22 19.71 -11.56
C SER A 47 -5.60 19.37 -10.11
N THR A 48 -6.07 18.16 -9.84
CA THR A 48 -6.55 17.76 -8.50
C THR A 48 -5.51 16.93 -7.79
N ILE A 49 -5.15 17.33 -6.58
CA ILE A 49 -4.36 16.49 -5.68
C ILE A 49 -5.33 15.59 -4.91
N VAL A 50 -5.13 14.29 -4.97
CA VAL A 50 -5.94 13.29 -4.26
C VAL A 50 -5.11 12.75 -3.11
N VAL A 51 -5.62 12.94 -1.90
CA VAL A 51 -4.97 12.52 -0.65
C VAL A 51 -5.83 11.47 0.04
N ALA A 52 -5.21 10.38 0.47
CA ALA A 52 -5.90 9.20 0.95
C ALA A 52 -5.10 8.54 2.08
N ASP A 53 -5.57 8.56 3.33
CA ASP A 53 -4.82 8.11 4.52
C ASP A 53 -5.23 6.71 5.05
N GLY A 54 -6.31 6.14 4.52
CA GLY A 54 -6.83 4.83 4.90
C GLY A 54 -7.55 4.84 6.25
N VAL A 55 -7.81 6.01 6.83
CA VAL A 55 -8.55 6.19 8.08
C VAL A 55 -10.04 6.27 7.76
N GLY A 56 -10.88 5.57 8.55
CA GLY A 56 -12.33 5.72 8.46
C GLY A 56 -12.98 5.13 7.19
N GLY A 57 -12.23 4.33 6.41
CA GLY A 57 -12.75 3.66 5.22
C GLY A 57 -12.18 4.24 3.92
N TYR A 58 -13.02 4.32 2.88
CA TYR A 58 -12.63 4.86 1.58
C TYR A 58 -12.86 6.37 1.61
N VAL A 59 -11.92 7.11 2.18
CA VAL A 59 -11.96 8.57 2.24
C VAL A 59 -10.83 9.14 1.38
N LEU A 60 -11.19 9.77 0.27
CA LEU A 60 -10.25 10.47 -0.61
C LEU A 60 -10.54 11.96 -0.55
N ARG A 61 -9.60 12.74 -0.04
CA ARG A 61 -9.67 14.21 -0.03
C ARG A 61 -9.19 14.75 -1.37
N LEU A 62 -9.95 15.66 -1.95
CA LEU A 62 -9.65 16.29 -3.22
C LEU A 62 -9.22 17.73 -2.95
N LEU A 63 -7.95 18.03 -3.23
CA LEU A 63 -7.37 19.35 -3.03
C LEU A 63 -7.11 20.04 -4.37
N THR A 64 -7.16 21.37 -4.37
CA THR A 64 -6.66 22.20 -5.46
C THR A 64 -5.12 22.18 -5.51
N PRO A 65 -4.48 22.70 -6.57
CA PRO A 65 -3.02 22.84 -6.63
C PRO A 65 -2.44 23.67 -5.48
N GLU A 66 -3.23 24.56 -4.89
CA GLU A 66 -2.87 25.39 -3.73
C GLU A 66 -3.11 24.66 -2.38
N GLY A 67 -3.49 23.38 -2.41
CA GLY A 67 -3.72 22.55 -1.23
C GLY A 67 -5.05 22.77 -0.52
N THR A 68 -5.96 23.57 -1.09
CA THR A 68 -7.28 23.80 -0.50
C THR A 68 -8.21 22.64 -0.81
N GLU A 69 -8.91 22.11 0.20
CA GLU A 69 -9.88 21.03 -0.02
C GLU A 69 -11.12 21.55 -0.76
N ARG A 70 -11.40 20.96 -1.93
CA ARG A 70 -12.56 21.28 -2.78
C ARG A 70 -13.67 20.25 -2.71
N GLY A 71 -13.39 19.07 -2.17
CA GLY A 71 -14.35 17.98 -2.05
C GLY A 71 -13.73 16.71 -1.50
N ARG A 72 -14.55 15.67 -1.35
CA ARG A 72 -14.13 14.36 -0.90
C ARG A 72 -14.95 13.25 -1.53
N ILE A 73 -14.33 12.09 -1.74
CA ILE A 73 -14.99 10.84 -2.12
C ILE A 73 -15.05 9.98 -0.87
N GLU A 74 -16.25 9.55 -0.50
CA GLU A 74 -16.48 8.74 0.70
C GLU A 74 -17.32 7.51 0.36
N VAL A 75 -16.79 6.33 0.62
CA VAL A 75 -17.55 5.07 0.56
C VAL A 75 -17.52 4.41 1.92
N ALA A 76 -18.71 4.16 2.47
CA ALA A 76 -18.87 3.43 3.71
C ALA A 76 -18.38 1.98 3.51
N ARG A 77 -17.15 1.71 3.95
CA ARG A 77 -16.63 0.36 4.10
C ARG A 77 -16.16 0.15 5.54
N PRO A 78 -16.59 -0.94 6.19
CA PRO A 78 -16.07 -1.26 7.50
C PRO A 78 -14.57 -1.54 7.40
N LEU A 79 -13.81 -1.03 8.36
CA LEU A 79 -12.42 -1.43 8.53
C LEU A 79 -12.40 -2.88 9.03
N LEU A 80 -11.48 -3.67 8.50
CA LEU A 80 -11.34 -5.08 8.87
C LEU A 80 -10.42 -5.19 10.08
N PRO A 81 -10.82 -5.86 11.18
CA PRO A 81 -9.93 -6.08 12.30
C PRO A 81 -8.77 -7.00 11.90
N VAL A 82 -7.58 -6.75 12.46
CA VAL A 82 -6.43 -7.63 12.31
C VAL A 82 -6.53 -8.74 13.35
N SER A 83 -6.86 -9.95 12.91
CA SER A 83 -6.87 -11.13 13.79
C SER A 83 -5.45 -11.56 14.17
N ASP A 84 -5.34 -12.34 15.24
CA ASP A 84 -4.05 -12.89 15.68
C ASP A 84 -3.44 -13.82 14.61
N GLU A 85 -4.28 -14.59 13.91
CA GLU A 85 -3.84 -15.47 12.82
C GLU A 85 -3.29 -14.66 11.65
N LEU A 86 -3.94 -13.56 11.28
CA LEU A 86 -3.44 -12.68 10.23
C LEU A 86 -2.11 -12.04 10.65
N ARG A 87 -2.02 -11.55 11.90
CA ARG A 87 -0.77 -11.01 12.45
C ARG A 87 0.36 -12.01 12.34
N GLN A 88 0.12 -13.26 12.76
CA GLN A 88 1.13 -14.32 12.71
C GLN A 88 1.53 -14.65 11.27
N ARG A 89 0.58 -14.77 10.33
CA ARG A 89 0.90 -15.03 8.90
C ARG A 89 1.80 -13.96 8.30
N VAL A 90 1.58 -12.68 8.64
CA VAL A 90 2.42 -11.59 8.14
C VAL A 90 3.82 -11.66 8.73
N ILE A 91 3.94 -11.97 10.02
CA ILE A 91 5.24 -12.20 10.68
C ILE A 91 5.99 -13.36 10.03
N ASP A 92 5.33 -14.50 9.83
CA ASP A 92 5.92 -15.69 9.23
C ASP A 92 6.40 -15.41 7.80
N GLU A 93 5.58 -14.73 7.00
CA GLU A 93 5.94 -14.32 5.63
C GLU A 93 7.14 -13.35 5.61
N GLN A 94 7.22 -12.41 6.56
CA GLN A 94 8.37 -11.50 6.67
C GLN A 94 9.66 -12.23 7.07
N ILE A 95 9.58 -13.18 8.01
CA ILE A 95 10.71 -14.01 8.40
C ILE A 95 11.17 -14.89 7.22
N ARG A 96 10.24 -15.53 6.52
CA ARG A 96 10.53 -16.34 5.33
C ARG A 96 11.28 -15.52 4.28
N ARG A 97 10.78 -14.34 3.92
CA ARG A 97 11.45 -13.43 2.95
C ARG A 97 12.81 -12.95 3.42
N LEU A 98 12.97 -12.73 4.72
CA LEU A 98 14.26 -12.37 5.30
C LEU A 98 15.29 -13.50 5.10
N GLU A 99 14.89 -14.73 5.38
CA GLU A 99 15.73 -15.93 5.22
C GLU A 99 16.10 -16.19 3.76
N GLU A 100 15.14 -16.03 2.84
CA GLU A 100 15.37 -16.15 1.40
C GLU A 100 16.38 -15.11 0.87
N ARG A 101 16.30 -13.87 1.35
CA ARG A 101 17.21 -12.78 0.91
C ARG A 101 18.63 -12.92 1.46
N THR A 102 18.80 -13.55 2.61
CA THR A 102 20.06 -13.54 3.36
C THR A 102 21.01 -14.69 2.99
N GLY A 103 20.62 -15.56 2.04
CA GLY A 103 21.46 -16.62 1.47
C GLY A 103 22.74 -16.18 0.73
N GLY A 104 23.21 -14.94 0.89
CA GLY A 104 24.43 -14.43 0.26
C GLY A 104 24.94 -13.06 0.74
N GLU A 105 24.17 -12.27 1.49
CA GLU A 105 24.57 -10.92 1.93
C GLU A 105 24.93 -10.86 3.42
N ARG A 106 25.99 -10.11 3.74
CA ARG A 106 26.45 -9.90 5.12
C ARG A 106 25.51 -8.90 5.81
N MET A 107 24.68 -9.38 6.73
CA MET A 107 23.79 -8.54 7.51
C MET A 107 24.53 -7.72 8.59
N ALA A 108 23.99 -6.54 8.92
CA ALA A 108 24.47 -5.71 10.02
C ALA A 108 24.06 -6.22 11.42
N ILE A 109 23.09 -7.13 11.47
CA ILE A 109 22.56 -7.78 12.68
C ILE A 109 22.47 -9.29 12.45
N THR A 110 22.42 -10.08 13.52
CA THR A 110 22.26 -11.53 13.41
C THR A 110 20.85 -11.91 12.95
N MET A 111 20.68 -13.11 12.38
CA MET A 111 19.36 -13.58 11.96
C MET A 111 18.36 -13.70 13.11
N ASP A 112 18.81 -14.07 14.30
CA ASP A 112 17.92 -14.18 15.46
C ASP A 112 17.49 -12.81 15.98
N GLU A 113 18.38 -11.81 15.94
CA GLU A 113 18.01 -10.42 16.23
C GLU A 113 17.01 -9.89 15.21
N ALA A 114 17.22 -10.15 13.92
CA ALA A 114 16.31 -9.75 12.86
C ALA A 114 14.92 -10.39 12.99
N ARG A 115 14.85 -11.70 13.29
CA ARG A 115 13.59 -12.41 13.59
C ARG A 115 12.90 -11.84 14.82
N ARG A 116 13.65 -11.51 15.87
CA ARG A 116 13.12 -10.86 17.07
C ARG A 116 12.53 -9.49 16.74
N GLU A 117 13.26 -8.67 15.99
CA GLU A 117 12.77 -7.36 15.55
C GLU A 117 11.47 -7.47 14.76
N ILE A 118 11.37 -8.43 13.82
CA ILE A 118 10.11 -8.67 13.10
C ILE A 118 8.99 -9.02 14.08
N ARG A 119 9.21 -9.92 15.04
CA ARG A 119 8.15 -10.31 16.00
C ARG A 119 7.72 -9.16 16.91
N GLU A 120 8.65 -8.28 17.29
CA GLU A 120 8.41 -7.16 18.20
C GLU A 120 7.87 -5.91 17.50
N GLU A 121 7.94 -5.84 16.16
CA GLU A 121 7.46 -4.69 15.40
C GLU A 121 5.94 -4.46 15.62
N PRO A 122 5.53 -3.23 15.99
CA PRO A 122 4.14 -2.90 16.23
C PRO A 122 3.24 -3.20 15.03
N THR A 123 2.07 -3.79 15.29
CA THR A 123 1.08 -4.11 14.26
C THR A 123 -0.23 -3.38 14.56
N ALA A 124 -0.90 -2.88 13.53
CA ALA A 124 -2.20 -2.22 13.69
C ALA A 124 -3.30 -3.21 14.09
N ASP A 125 -4.32 -2.69 14.78
CA ASP A 125 -5.50 -3.47 15.17
C ASP A 125 -6.54 -3.60 14.04
N THR A 126 -6.43 -2.77 13.00
CA THR A 126 -7.33 -2.74 11.85
C THR A 126 -6.55 -2.53 10.56
N LEU A 127 -6.94 -3.24 9.51
CA LEU A 127 -6.39 -3.06 8.17
C LEU A 127 -6.80 -1.70 7.58
N PRO A 128 -5.93 -1.07 6.78
CA PRO A 128 -6.32 0.07 5.95
C PRO A 128 -7.36 -0.38 4.94
N ALA A 129 -8.24 0.53 4.53
CA ALA A 129 -9.29 0.19 3.58
C ALA A 129 -8.76 -0.10 2.15
N TYR A 130 -7.60 0.45 1.82
CA TYR A 130 -6.94 0.31 0.53
C TYR A 130 -5.41 0.32 0.69
N ALA A 131 -4.71 -0.31 -0.24
CA ALA A 131 -3.25 -0.31 -0.27
C ALA A 131 -2.68 0.91 -1.00
N ARG A 132 -3.35 1.34 -2.09
CA ARG A 132 -2.86 2.40 -2.97
C ARG A 132 -4.01 3.14 -3.66
N VAL A 133 -3.74 4.38 -4.03
CA VAL A 133 -4.57 5.22 -4.90
C VAL A 133 -3.75 5.60 -6.11
N MET A 134 -4.31 5.41 -7.31
CA MET A 134 -3.62 5.61 -8.58
C MET A 134 -4.47 6.45 -9.54
N PRO A 135 -3.85 7.27 -10.40
CA PRO A 135 -4.58 8.01 -11.42
C PRO A 135 -4.92 7.10 -12.60
N GLY A 136 -6.09 7.30 -13.20
CA GLY A 136 -6.47 6.71 -14.49
C GLY A 136 -6.29 7.72 -15.63
N GLU A 137 -5.98 7.25 -16.84
CA GLU A 137 -5.81 8.12 -18.02
C GLU A 137 -7.09 8.85 -18.47
N ASP A 138 -8.25 8.40 -18.02
CA ASP A 138 -9.56 8.99 -18.33
C ASP A 138 -10.02 10.03 -17.29
N GLY A 139 -9.11 10.49 -16.43
CA GLY A 139 -9.43 11.45 -15.35
C GLY A 139 -10.10 10.78 -14.14
N SER A 140 -10.07 9.44 -14.07
CA SER A 140 -10.55 8.70 -12.91
C SER A 140 -9.48 8.53 -11.83
N VAL A 141 -9.92 8.20 -10.62
CA VAL A 141 -9.08 7.76 -9.52
C VAL A 141 -9.36 6.30 -9.25
N TRP A 142 -8.33 5.47 -9.24
CA TRP A 142 -8.41 4.06 -8.93
C TRP A 142 -7.91 3.78 -7.51
N VAL A 143 -8.76 3.15 -6.70
CA VAL A 143 -8.42 2.70 -5.35
C VAL A 143 -8.21 1.21 -5.37
N ILE A 144 -7.02 0.76 -5.00
CA ILE A 144 -6.66 -0.67 -4.92
C ILE A 144 -6.90 -1.14 -3.50
N ASP A 145 -7.78 -2.12 -3.31
CA ASP A 145 -8.09 -2.72 -2.01
C ASP A 145 -6.81 -3.19 -1.30
N TYR A 146 -6.81 -3.17 0.04
CA TYR A 146 -5.68 -3.70 0.80
C TYR A 146 -5.60 -5.22 0.64
N ILE A 147 -4.41 -5.74 0.40
CA ILE A 147 -4.18 -7.17 0.14
C ILE A 147 -3.25 -7.71 1.23
N VAL A 148 -3.62 -8.83 1.84
CA VAL A 148 -2.86 -9.49 2.89
C VAL A 148 -2.30 -10.85 2.43
N PRO A 149 -1.33 -11.44 3.15
CA PRO A 149 -0.90 -12.82 2.88
C PRO A 149 -2.09 -13.79 2.96
N GLY A 150 -2.21 -14.67 1.97
CA GLY A 150 -3.32 -15.62 1.83
C GLY A 150 -4.44 -15.17 0.87
N ASP A 151 -4.53 -13.87 0.54
CA ASP A 151 -5.48 -13.41 -0.48
C ASP A 151 -5.07 -13.92 -1.87
N SER A 152 -6.00 -14.57 -2.57
CA SER A 152 -5.82 -15.10 -3.93
C SER A 152 -6.21 -14.12 -5.04
N THR A 153 -6.85 -13.01 -4.68
CA THR A 153 -7.33 -12.01 -5.64
C THR A 153 -6.97 -10.60 -5.20
N TRP A 154 -6.83 -9.71 -6.16
CA TRP A 154 -6.79 -8.28 -5.93
C TRP A 154 -8.04 -7.62 -6.53
N ALA A 155 -8.37 -6.43 -6.05
CA ALA A 155 -9.44 -5.65 -6.61
C ALA A 155 -9.11 -4.16 -6.63
N ALA A 156 -9.66 -3.45 -7.61
CA ALA A 156 -9.55 -2.00 -7.70
C ALA A 156 -10.89 -1.38 -8.13
N THR A 157 -11.25 -0.26 -7.52
CA THR A 157 -12.48 0.49 -7.82
C THR A 157 -12.14 1.83 -8.44
N ALA A 158 -12.75 2.15 -9.57
CA ALA A 158 -12.62 3.42 -10.25
C ALA A 158 -13.67 4.41 -9.78
N PHE A 159 -13.24 5.64 -9.53
CA PHE A 159 -14.08 6.76 -9.14
C PHE A 159 -13.87 7.92 -10.10
N ARG A 160 -14.96 8.62 -10.45
CA ARG A 160 -14.85 9.99 -10.95
C ARG A 160 -14.58 10.93 -9.75
N LEU A 161 -13.98 12.09 -10.02
CA LEU A 161 -13.71 13.11 -9.00
C LEU A 161 -14.98 13.68 -8.31
N ASP A 162 -16.19 13.42 -8.83
CA ASP A 162 -17.45 13.73 -8.15
C ASP A 162 -17.92 12.63 -7.18
N GLY A 163 -17.15 11.54 -7.04
CA GLY A 163 -17.46 10.40 -6.19
C GLY A 163 -18.25 9.28 -6.89
N THR A 164 -18.66 9.45 -8.14
CA THR A 164 -19.35 8.40 -8.90
C THR A 164 -18.45 7.18 -9.08
N ILE A 165 -18.94 5.99 -8.70
CA ILE A 165 -18.27 4.72 -8.99
C ILE A 165 -18.41 4.42 -10.48
N LEU A 166 -17.28 4.34 -11.19
CA LEU A 166 -17.25 4.04 -12.62
C LEU A 166 -17.20 2.54 -12.90
N GLY A 167 -16.68 1.75 -11.96
CA GLY A 167 -16.59 0.31 -12.08
C GLY A 167 -15.61 -0.29 -11.08
N ARG A 168 -15.57 -1.62 -11.05
CA ARG A 168 -14.64 -2.39 -10.24
C ARG A 168 -14.04 -3.49 -11.09
N VAL A 169 -12.73 -3.64 -10.99
CA VAL A 169 -11.99 -4.73 -11.63
C VAL A 169 -11.39 -5.62 -10.57
N THR A 170 -11.31 -6.92 -10.88
CA THR A 170 -10.71 -7.92 -10.01
C THR A 170 -9.76 -8.77 -10.85
N GLY A 171 -8.71 -9.27 -10.23
CA GLY A 171 -7.78 -10.17 -10.91
C GLY A 171 -7.19 -11.18 -9.94
N GLN A 172 -6.65 -12.25 -10.50
CA GLN A 172 -5.95 -13.26 -9.74
C GLN A 172 -4.61 -12.71 -9.26
N ARG A 173 -4.21 -13.16 -8.07
CA ARG A 173 -2.89 -12.91 -7.52
C ARG A 173 -2.09 -14.21 -7.63
N HIS A 174 -1.16 -14.24 -8.57
CA HIS A 174 -0.19 -15.34 -8.65
C HIS A 174 0.75 -15.30 -7.42
N ALA A 175 1.08 -16.50 -6.93
CA ALA A 175 1.38 -16.84 -5.54
C ALA A 175 2.62 -16.16 -4.89
N GLU A 176 2.65 -16.25 -3.56
CA GLU A 176 3.79 -16.21 -2.63
C GLU A 176 4.98 -15.25 -2.86
N GLY A 177 4.75 -14.03 -3.34
CA GLY A 177 5.85 -13.04 -3.44
C GLY A 177 5.48 -11.57 -3.28
N GLY A 178 4.23 -11.26 -2.92
CA GLY A 178 3.82 -9.87 -2.65
C GLY A 178 3.86 -8.93 -3.86
N GLY A 179 3.89 -9.46 -5.08
CA GLY A 179 4.23 -8.68 -6.27
C GLY A 179 3.13 -8.50 -7.32
N SER A 180 2.01 -9.22 -7.20
CA SER A 180 0.99 -9.24 -8.24
C SER A 180 -0.11 -8.20 -7.99
N GLY A 181 -0.36 -7.33 -8.97
CA GLY A 181 -1.39 -6.30 -8.88
C GLY A 181 -1.25 -5.21 -9.94
N PRO A 182 -2.27 -4.34 -10.09
CA PRO A 182 -2.26 -3.29 -11.09
C PRO A 182 -1.17 -2.26 -10.78
N VAL A 183 -0.46 -1.86 -11.83
CA VAL A 183 0.59 -0.82 -11.79
C VAL A 183 0.27 0.37 -12.69
N TRP A 184 -0.78 0.27 -13.50
CA TRP A 184 -1.25 1.37 -14.34
C TRP A 184 -2.69 1.11 -14.80
N PHE A 185 -3.47 2.19 -14.94
CA PHE A 185 -4.87 2.16 -15.38
C PHE A 185 -5.09 3.11 -16.57
N GLY A 186 -5.35 2.52 -17.74
CA GLY A 186 -5.72 3.23 -18.95
C GLY A 186 -7.22 3.33 -19.12
N ARG A 187 -7.65 3.89 -20.26
CA ARG A 187 -9.07 4.08 -20.59
C ARG A 187 -9.85 2.76 -20.73
N ASP A 188 -9.24 1.75 -21.33
CA ASP A 188 -9.85 0.43 -21.59
C ASP A 188 -8.91 -0.74 -21.26
N ARG A 189 -7.74 -0.44 -20.67
CA ARG A 189 -6.71 -1.43 -20.36
C ARG A 189 -6.08 -1.19 -19.00
N ILE A 190 -5.58 -2.26 -18.39
CA ILE A 190 -4.83 -2.23 -17.12
C ILE A 190 -3.52 -2.97 -17.35
N ILE A 191 -2.42 -2.40 -16.85
CA ILE A 191 -1.15 -3.13 -16.76
C ILE A 191 -1.05 -3.71 -15.36
N VAL A 192 -0.90 -5.02 -15.30
CA VAL A 192 -0.74 -5.77 -14.05
C VAL A 192 0.68 -6.29 -13.99
N ARG A 193 1.38 -5.97 -12.90
CA ARG A 193 2.65 -6.62 -12.57
C ARG A 193 2.31 -8.01 -12.05
N GLU A 194 3.03 -9.01 -12.53
CA GLU A 194 2.92 -10.40 -12.13
C GLU A 194 4.30 -10.90 -11.73
N LEU A 195 4.34 -11.81 -10.77
CA LEU A 195 5.52 -12.57 -10.41
C LEU A 195 5.19 -14.05 -10.66
N ASP A 196 5.97 -14.72 -11.49
CA ASP A 196 5.81 -16.17 -11.68
C ASP A 196 6.56 -16.96 -10.59
N GLU A 197 6.44 -18.29 -10.64
CA GLU A 197 7.01 -19.22 -9.66
C GLU A 197 8.55 -19.15 -9.60
N ASP A 198 9.20 -18.68 -10.68
CA ASP A 198 10.65 -18.52 -10.77
C ASP A 198 11.12 -17.12 -10.31
N GLY A 199 10.19 -16.27 -9.83
CA GLY A 199 10.49 -14.91 -9.41
C GLY A 199 10.70 -13.93 -10.58
N VAL A 200 10.33 -14.31 -11.81
CA VAL A 200 10.41 -13.42 -12.97
C VAL A 200 9.22 -12.46 -12.97
N VAL A 201 9.52 -11.18 -13.11
CA VAL A 201 8.51 -10.12 -13.19
C VAL A 201 7.99 -10.02 -14.61
N ARG A 202 6.67 -10.19 -14.78
CA ARG A 202 5.96 -10.00 -16.05
C ARG A 202 4.99 -8.82 -15.93
N PHE A 203 4.71 -8.18 -17.06
CA PHE A 203 3.69 -7.13 -17.16
C PHE A 203 2.62 -7.57 -18.14
N GLY A 204 1.47 -7.99 -17.61
CA GLY A 204 0.30 -8.35 -18.40
C GLY A 204 -0.51 -7.10 -18.75
N VAL A 205 -0.98 -7.02 -19.99
CA VAL A 205 -1.90 -5.96 -20.44
C VAL A 205 -3.28 -6.58 -20.61
N TYR A 206 -4.20 -6.17 -19.76
CA TYR A 206 -5.56 -6.70 -19.71
C TYR A 206 -6.55 -5.68 -20.22
N ARG A 207 -7.54 -6.12 -21.00
CA ARG A 207 -8.66 -5.27 -21.41
C ARG A 207 -9.70 -5.23 -20.29
N VAL A 208 -10.24 -4.06 -19.99
CA VAL A 208 -11.36 -3.92 -19.06
C VAL A 208 -12.64 -4.22 -19.83
N GLU A 209 -13.30 -5.32 -19.48
CA GLU A 209 -14.65 -5.62 -19.96
C GLU A 209 -15.65 -4.76 -19.16
N ARG A 210 -16.57 -4.10 -19.87
CA ARG A 210 -17.62 -3.24 -19.31
C ARG A 210 -18.97 -3.92 -19.45
#